data_AF-A0A2D6IL26-F1
#
_entry.id   AF-A0A2D6IL26-F1
#
_cell.length_a   1.000
_cell.length_b   1.000
_cell.length_c   1.000
_cell.angle_alpha   90.00
_cell.angle_beta   90.00
_cell.angle_gamma   90.00
#
_symmetry.space_group_name_H-M   'P 1'
#
loop_
_entity.id
_entity.type
_entity.pdbx_description
1 polymer ?
#
loop_
_entity_poly.entity_id
_entity_poly.type
_entity_poly.pdbx_seq_one_letter_code
_entity_poly.pdbx_strand_id
1 'polypeptide(L)'
;MGQSSTSTIVVAVVIALIVGGVGGYLYGKSAGQTAGYDTGYTEAEEDLVKVQEEAARRTTEEAAKAANPFEIENPLENVEANPFEKVKEVLNPFE
;
A
#
# COMPACT_ATOMS: atom_id res chain seq x y z
N MET A 1 43.92 -27.81 43.94
CA MET A 1 43.19 -28.45 42.81
C MET A 1 42.09 -27.53 42.24
N GLY A 2 42.32 -26.23 42.09
CA GLY A 2 41.27 -25.28 41.63
C GLY A 2 41.45 -24.77 40.20
N GLN A 3 42.69 -24.66 39.70
CA GLN A 3 42.99 -23.93 38.47
C GLN A 3 42.66 -24.71 37.18
N SER A 4 42.81 -26.04 37.16
CA SER A 4 42.51 -26.83 35.96
C SER A 4 41.01 -26.94 35.71
N SER A 5 40.20 -27.14 36.75
CA SER A 5 38.73 -27.23 36.62
C SER A 5 38.11 -25.93 36.13
N THR A 6 38.57 -24.78 36.63
CA THR A 6 38.09 -23.47 36.15
C THR A 6 38.46 -23.25 34.68
N SER A 7 39.68 -23.61 34.28
CA SER A 7 40.11 -23.47 32.88
C SER A 7 39.30 -24.38 31.94
N THR A 8 39.02 -25.62 32.36
CA THR A 8 38.17 -26.56 31.60
C THR A 8 36.74 -26.05 31.46
N ILE A 9 36.16 -25.49 32.52
CA ILE A 9 34.81 -24.91 32.48
C ILE A 9 34.75 -23.71 31.54
N VAL A 10 35.74 -22.80 31.61
CA VAL A 10 35.79 -21.64 30.73
C VAL A 10 35.90 -22.06 29.26
N VAL A 11 36.75 -23.05 28.95
CA VAL A 11 36.87 -23.59 27.58
C VAL A 11 35.56 -24.22 27.11
N ALA A 12 34.87 -24.99 27.95
CA ALA A 12 33.59 -25.59 27.60
C ALA A 12 32.51 -24.53 27.31
N VAL A 13 32.45 -23.45 28.11
CA VAL A 13 31.52 -22.33 27.90
C VAL A 13 31.81 -21.62 26.58
N VAL A 14 33.08 -21.36 26.27
CA VAL A 14 33.48 -20.71 25.01
C VAL A 14 33.08 -21.57 23.80
N ILE A 15 33.31 -22.88 23.86
CA ILE A 15 32.90 -23.80 22.79
C ILE A 15 31.37 -23.79 22.63
N ALA A 16 30.61 -23.84 23.73
CA ALA A 16 29.15 -23.80 23.69
C ALA A 16 28.64 -22.49 23.05
N LEU A 17 29.26 -21.35 23.36
CA LEU A 17 28.91 -20.06 22.76
C LEU A 17 29.22 -20.02 21.25
N ILE A 18 30.35 -20.58 20.83
CA ILE A 18 30.71 -20.64 19.39
C ILE A 18 29.72 -21.53 18.64
N VAL A 19 29.42 -22.72 19.15
CA VAL A 19 28.47 -23.66 18.53
C VAL A 19 27.07 -23.06 18.49
N GLY A 20 26.60 -22.46 19.60
CA GLY A 20 25.31 -21.79 19.67
C GLY A 20 25.20 -20.59 18.73
N GLY A 21 26.25 -19.77 18.65
CA GLY A 21 26.31 -18.61 17.76
C GLY A 21 26.29 -19.00 16.29
N VAL A 22 27.09 -20.00 15.89
CA VAL A 22 27.13 -20.49 14.50
C VAL A 22 25.81 -21.17 14.13
N GLY A 23 25.28 -22.03 15.00
CA GLY A 23 24.00 -22.70 14.79
C GLY A 23 22.84 -21.71 14.67
N GLY A 24 22.78 -20.73 15.57
CA GLY A 24 21.77 -19.66 15.54
C GLY A 24 21.86 -18.78 14.30
N TYR A 25 23.08 -18.43 13.86
CA TYR A 25 23.30 -17.62 12.65
C TYR A 25 22.83 -18.34 11.37
N LEU A 26 23.17 -19.62 11.21
CA LEU A 26 22.76 -20.41 10.05
C LEU A 26 21.24 -20.62 10.01
N TYR A 27 20.64 -20.94 11.16
CA TYR A 27 19.19 -21.11 11.27
C TYR A 27 18.44 -19.82 10.99
N GLY A 28 18.87 -18.70 11.58
CA GLY A 28 18.26 -17.38 11.36
C GLY A 28 18.37 -16.91 9.90
N LYS A 29 19.51 -17.16 9.25
CA LYS A 29 19.69 -16.82 7.83
C LYS A 29 18.75 -17.62 6.92
N SER A 30 18.58 -18.91 7.18
CA SER A 30 17.68 -19.77 6.40
C SER A 30 16.21 -19.38 6.60
N ALA A 31 15.80 -19.15 7.84
CA ALA A 31 14.41 -18.77 8.17
C ALA A 31 14.05 -17.38 7.64
N GLY A 32 14.99 -16.43 7.68
CA GLY A 32 14.80 -15.08 7.14
C GLY A 32 14.68 -15.06 5.61
N GLN A 33 15.42 -15.93 4.91
CA GLN A 33 15.31 -16.04 3.45
C GLN A 33 13.94 -16.54 3.01
N THR A 34 13.44 -17.61 3.63
CA THR A 34 12.13 -18.17 3.27
C THR A 34 10.99 -17.19 3.56
N ALA A 35 11.04 -16.51 4.71
CA ALA A 35 10.03 -15.50 5.05
C ALA A 35 10.03 -14.31 4.07
N GLY A 36 11.22 -13.87 3.62
CA GLY A 36 11.34 -12.79 2.65
C GLY A 36 10.83 -13.15 1.25
N TYR A 37 11.07 -14.38 0.79
CA TYR A 37 10.61 -14.84 -0.53
C TYR A 37 9.08 -14.94 -0.61
N ASP A 38 8.43 -15.53 0.39
CA ASP A 38 6.95 -15.65 0.40
C ASP A 38 6.27 -14.27 0.48
N THR A 39 6.81 -13.38 1.29
CA THR A 39 6.25 -12.03 1.45
C THR A 39 6.34 -11.24 0.14
N GLY A 40 7.50 -11.27 -0.53
CA GLY A 40 7.70 -10.55 -1.79
C GLY A 40 6.86 -11.08 -2.96
N TYR A 41 6.60 -12.39 -3.01
CA TYR A 41 5.77 -12.98 -4.06
C TYR A 41 4.30 -12.59 -3.91
N THR A 42 3.81 -12.58 -2.67
CA THR A 42 2.42 -12.23 -2.36
C THR A 42 2.14 -10.75 -2.66
N GLU A 43 3.08 -9.86 -2.34
CA GLU A 43 2.96 -8.42 -2.60
C GLU A 43 2.95 -8.11 -4.11
N ALA A 44 3.76 -8.82 -4.90
CA ALA A 44 3.78 -8.66 -6.35
C ALA A 44 2.49 -9.12 -7.04
N GLU A 45 1.85 -10.20 -6.56
CA GLU A 45 0.57 -10.67 -7.09
C GLU A 45 -0.57 -9.69 -6.81
N GLU A 46 -0.64 -9.11 -5.61
CA GLU A 46 -1.66 -8.13 -5.26
C GLU A 46 -1.56 -6.85 -6.11
N ASP A 47 -0.35 -6.36 -6.35
CA ASP A 47 -0.15 -5.16 -7.17
C ASP A 47 -0.54 -5.39 -8.63
N LEU A 48 -0.25 -6.56 -9.19
CA LEU A 48 -0.67 -6.90 -10.55
C LEU A 48 -2.20 -6.98 -10.70
N VAL A 49 -2.90 -7.47 -9.67
CA VAL A 49 -4.37 -7.51 -9.66
C VAL A 49 -4.94 -6.10 -9.60
N LYS A 50 -4.43 -5.23 -8.72
CA LYS A 50 -4.89 -3.83 -8.61
C LYS A 50 -4.70 -3.06 -9.91
N VAL A 51 -3.55 -3.22 -10.56
CA VAL A 51 -3.26 -2.56 -11.84
C VAL A 51 -4.20 -3.05 -12.94
N GLN A 52 -4.47 -4.35 -13.01
CA GLN A 52 -5.41 -4.91 -13.98
C GLN A 52 -6.85 -4.47 -13.72
N GLU A 53 -7.29 -4.43 -12.46
CA GLU A 53 -8.63 -3.97 -12.10
C GLU A 53 -8.83 -2.50 -12.42
N GLU A 54 -7.84 -1.64 -12.15
CA GLU A 54 -7.92 -0.22 -12.46
C GLU A 54 -7.90 0.04 -13.98
N ALA A 55 -7.09 -0.71 -14.73
CA ALA A 55 -7.07 -0.65 -16.19
C ALA A 55 -8.40 -1.13 -16.80
N ALA A 56 -8.96 -2.22 -16.27
CA ALA A 56 -10.26 -2.73 -16.69
C ALA A 56 -11.37 -1.71 -16.40
N ARG A 57 -11.40 -1.13 -15.18
CA ARG A 57 -12.39 -0.12 -14.80
C ARG A 57 -12.34 1.10 -15.71
N ARG A 58 -11.16 1.67 -15.95
CA ARG A 58 -10.99 2.82 -16.87
C ARG A 58 -11.50 2.49 -18.27
N THR A 59 -11.12 1.33 -18.81
CA THR A 59 -11.58 0.89 -20.14
C THR A 59 -13.10 0.75 -20.19
N THR A 60 -13.72 0.18 -19.16
CA THR A 60 -15.18 0.04 -19.08
C THR A 60 -15.89 1.38 -18.91
N GLU A 61 -15.35 2.32 -18.13
CA GLU A 61 -15.89 3.65 -17.95
C GLU A 61 -15.82 4.45 -19.26
N GLU A 62 -14.69 4.42 -19.97
CA GLU A 62 -14.54 5.09 -21.26
C GLU A 62 -15.43 4.47 -22.35
N ALA A 63 -15.55 3.14 -22.38
CA ALA A 63 -16.47 2.47 -23.30
C ALA A 63 -17.93 2.78 -23.00
N ALA A 64 -18.31 2.83 -21.71
CA ALA A 64 -19.65 3.22 -21.28
C ALA A 64 -19.92 4.69 -21.63
N LYS A 65 -18.94 5.58 -21.43
CA LYS A 65 -18.97 7.00 -21.81
C LYS A 65 -19.21 7.16 -23.31
N ALA A 66 -18.40 6.49 -24.13
CA ALA A 66 -18.47 6.56 -25.58
C ALA A 66 -19.73 5.93 -26.17
N ALA A 67 -20.26 4.90 -25.53
CA ALA A 67 -21.49 4.22 -25.96
C ALA A 67 -22.77 4.88 -25.42
N ASN A 68 -22.67 5.84 -24.48
CA ASN A 68 -23.83 6.49 -23.89
C ASN A 68 -24.31 7.68 -24.76
N PRO A 69 -25.44 7.55 -25.47
CA PRO A 69 -25.97 8.63 -26.31
C PRO A 69 -26.64 9.76 -25.51
N PHE A 70 -26.67 9.66 -24.17
CA PHE A 70 -27.28 10.64 -23.26
C PHE A 70 -26.26 11.50 -22.50
N GLU A 71 -24.96 11.42 -22.84
CA GLU A 71 -23.99 12.42 -22.39
C GLU A 71 -24.20 13.74 -23.10
N ILE A 72 -25.27 14.41 -22.70
CA ILE A 72 -25.56 15.79 -23.02
C ILE A 72 -24.88 16.58 -21.89
N GLU A 73 -23.92 17.45 -22.22
CA GLU A 73 -23.38 18.44 -21.28
C GLU A 73 -24.55 19.05 -20.51
N ASN A 74 -24.44 19.13 -19.17
CA ASN A 74 -25.57 19.54 -18.34
C ASN A 74 -26.09 20.91 -18.85
N PRO A 75 -27.31 20.99 -19.41
CA PRO A 75 -27.79 22.21 -20.04
C PRO A 75 -28.00 23.35 -19.04
N LEU A 76 -27.91 23.05 -17.75
CA LEU A 76 -27.98 23.99 -16.63
C LEU A 76 -26.61 24.33 -16.02
N GLU A 77 -25.51 23.79 -16.55
CA GLU A 77 -24.15 24.05 -16.03
C GLU A 77 -23.77 25.54 -16.06
N ASN A 78 -24.32 26.28 -17.04
CA ASN A 78 -24.11 27.72 -17.19
C ASN A 78 -25.35 28.55 -16.84
N VAL A 79 -26.40 27.94 -16.26
CA VAL A 79 -27.58 28.67 -15.81
C VAL A 79 -27.34 29.13 -14.39
N GLU A 80 -27.18 30.44 -14.23
CA GLU A 80 -27.02 31.12 -12.95
C GLU A 80 -28.15 30.71 -12.00
N ALA A 81 -27.78 30.19 -10.81
CA ALA A 81 -28.68 29.45 -9.92
C ALA A 81 -29.92 30.22 -9.44
N ASN A 82 -30.00 31.53 -9.68
CA ASN A 82 -31.19 32.31 -9.41
C ASN A 82 -31.31 33.54 -10.35
N PRO A 83 -32.22 33.52 -11.35
CA PRO A 83 -32.43 34.65 -12.26
C PRO A 83 -33.01 35.89 -11.57
N PHE A 84 -33.47 35.77 -10.33
CA PHE A 84 -34.02 36.88 -9.54
C PHE A 84 -32.97 37.67 -8.76
N GLU A 85 -31.72 37.21 -8.64
CA GLU A 85 -30.66 37.99 -7.96
C GLU A 85 -30.39 39.30 -8.71
N LYS A 86 -30.28 39.25 -10.04
CA LYS A 86 -30.14 40.45 -10.90
C LYS A 86 -31.32 41.42 -10.78
N VAL A 87 -32.49 40.92 -10.41
CA VAL A 87 -33.71 41.72 -10.30
C VAL A 87 -33.76 42.47 -8.96
N LYS A 88 -33.14 41.93 -7.89
CA LYS A 88 -33.06 42.61 -6.59
C LYS A 88 -32.23 43.89 -6.66
N GLU A 89 -31.10 43.87 -7.38
CA GLU A 89 -30.25 45.06 -7.59
C GLU A 89 -30.98 46.17 -8.38
N VAL A 90 -31.84 45.78 -9.33
CA VAL A 90 -32.54 46.74 -10.21
C VAL A 90 -33.84 47.26 -9.59
N LEU A 91 -34.52 46.47 -8.76
CA LEU A 91 -35.84 46.80 -8.21
C LEU A 91 -35.82 47.19 -6.73
N ASN A 92 -34.70 47.16 -6.02
CA ASN A 92 -34.64 47.66 -4.65
C ASN A 92 -34.46 49.19 -4.66
N PRO A 93 -35.52 49.99 -4.42
CA PRO A 93 -35.44 51.45 -4.43
C PRO A 93 -35.00 52.02 -3.06
N PHE A 94 -34.63 51.16 -2.10
CA PHE A 94 -34.36 51.51 -0.71
C PHE A 94 -32.99 51.02 -0.20
N GLU A 95 -32.11 50.53 -1.09
CA GLU A 95 -30.67 50.45 -0.84
C GLU A 95 -29.96 51.77 -1.20
#